data_AF-A0A820K8M3-F1
#
_entry.id   AF-A0A820K8M3-F1
#
_cell.length_a   1.000
_cell.length_b   1.000
_cell.length_c   1.000
_cell.angle_alpha   90.00
_cell.angle_beta   90.00
_cell.angle_gamma   90.00
#
_symmetry.space_group_name_H-M   'P 1'
#
loop_
_entity.id
_entity.type
_entity.pdbx_description
1 polymer ?
#
loop_
_entity_poly.entity_id
_entity_poly.type
_entity_poly.pdbx_seq_one_letter_code
_entity_poly.pdbx_strand_id
1 'polypeptide(L)'
;MHVYKFMIINQRKLELFFGPELVMLGPDEQFTVLNLSGEKPKQPNKIRAICLLLGPEFSSDIVTIESSDHARLSLRLSYNWHFEITDRNDTKEVAKLFSVPDFIGDFCKAVAAKIRGAVAGISFDDFHKNSAKVIRASVFGLDENKRINKRLLFPQNNLVLTSIDIQSVEPVDQRTRDALQKSVQLAIEITTNSQEAQAK
;
A
#
# COMPACT_ATOMS: atom_id res chain seq x y z
N MET A 1 0.26 20.82 7.09
CA MET A 1 0.06 21.68 5.91
C MET A 1 0.15 20.77 4.69
N HIS A 2 -0.99 20.34 4.14
CA HIS A 2 -1.00 19.46 2.97
C HIS A 2 -0.58 20.29 1.75
N VAL A 3 0.52 19.90 1.09
CA VAL A 3 1.03 20.61 -0.09
C VAL A 3 0.39 19.97 -1.32
N TYR A 4 -0.57 20.69 -1.90
CA TYR A 4 -1.24 20.31 -3.15
C TYR A 4 -0.40 20.77 -4.34
N LYS A 5 -0.31 20.02 -5.44
CA LYS A 5 0.41 20.46 -6.64
C LYS A 5 -0.45 20.38 -7.90
N PHE A 6 -0.40 21.42 -8.73
CA PHE A 6 -1.10 21.51 -10.01
C PHE A 6 -0.11 21.37 -11.17
N MET A 7 -0.58 20.79 -12.27
CA MET A 7 0.17 20.69 -13.54
C MET A 7 -0.63 21.34 -14.65
N ILE A 8 -0.09 22.43 -15.22
CA ILE A 8 -0.62 23.10 -16.42
C ILE A 8 0.19 22.62 -17.61
N ILE A 9 -0.48 22.14 -18.65
CA ILE A 9 0.13 21.88 -19.95
C ILE A 9 -0.30 23.02 -20.89
N ASN A 10 0.67 23.83 -21.32
CA ASN A 10 0.58 24.58 -22.57
C ASN A 10 1.13 23.68 -23.69
N GLN A 11 0.60 23.76 -24.90
CA GLN A 11 1.10 23.02 -26.08
C GLN A 11 2.60 23.21 -26.36
N ARG A 12 3.30 24.13 -25.67
CA ARG A 12 4.76 24.31 -25.74
C ARG A 12 5.51 24.34 -24.39
N LYS A 13 4.84 24.35 -23.22
CA LYS A 13 5.50 24.51 -21.92
C LYS A 13 4.72 23.85 -20.78
N LEU A 14 5.41 23.05 -19.95
CA LEU A 14 4.87 22.46 -18.73
C LEU A 14 5.15 23.40 -17.56
N GLU A 15 4.10 23.93 -16.92
CA GLU A 15 4.24 24.75 -15.72
C GLU A 15 3.61 24.07 -14.52
N LEU A 16 4.33 24.12 -13.40
CA LEU A 16 4.09 23.29 -12.22
C LEU A 16 4.00 24.17 -10.99
N PHE A 17 2.82 24.22 -10.40
CA PHE A 17 2.50 25.15 -9.31
C PHE A 17 2.36 24.40 -8.00
N PHE A 18 3.05 24.86 -6.97
CA PHE A 18 2.90 24.34 -5.61
C PHE A 18 1.87 25.17 -4.85
N GLY A 19 0.87 24.50 -4.30
CA GLY A 19 -0.17 25.10 -3.49
C GLY A 19 0.35 25.62 -2.12
N PRO A 20 -0.46 26.41 -1.39
CA PRO A 20 -1.90 26.64 -1.57
C PRO A 20 -2.27 27.85 -2.46
N GLU A 21 -1.39 28.23 -3.39
CA GLU A 21 -1.60 29.37 -4.28
C GLU A 21 -2.74 29.15 -5.28
N LEU A 22 -3.50 30.21 -5.57
CA LEU A 22 -4.56 30.21 -6.58
C LEU A 22 -3.93 30.34 -7.97
N VAL A 23 -4.33 29.47 -8.88
CA VAL A 23 -3.87 29.47 -10.27
C VAL A 23 -5.05 29.79 -11.17
N MET A 24 -4.89 30.81 -12.02
CA MET A 24 -5.85 31.16 -13.06
C MET A 24 -5.27 30.76 -14.41
N LEU A 25 -6.00 29.93 -15.16
CA LEU A 25 -5.58 29.51 -16.49
C LEU A 25 -5.71 30.68 -17.49
N GLY A 26 -4.75 30.78 -18.38
CA GLY A 26 -4.88 31.57 -19.61
C GLY A 26 -5.88 30.96 -20.60
N PRO A 27 -6.23 31.68 -21.70
CA PRO A 27 -7.27 31.26 -22.65
C PRO A 27 -7.05 29.87 -23.29
N ASP A 28 -5.79 29.49 -23.54
CA ASP A 28 -5.42 28.23 -24.21
C ASP A 28 -4.78 27.21 -23.27
N GLU A 29 -4.74 27.50 -21.97
CA GLU A 29 -4.12 26.62 -20.97
C GLU A 29 -5.11 25.57 -20.48
N GLN A 30 -4.61 24.35 -20.24
CA GLN A 30 -5.42 23.25 -19.75
C GLN A 30 -4.77 22.59 -18.55
N PHE A 31 -5.63 22.15 -17.62
CA PHE A 31 -5.20 21.28 -16.53
C PHE A 31 -4.87 19.89 -17.05
N THR A 32 -3.81 19.31 -16.50
CA THR A 32 -3.61 17.87 -16.60
C THR A 32 -4.56 17.17 -15.65
N VAL A 33 -5.42 16.31 -16.19
CA VAL A 33 -6.28 15.45 -15.38
C VAL A 33 -5.54 14.16 -15.06
N LEU A 34 -5.40 13.87 -13.77
CA LEU A 34 -4.88 12.61 -13.25
C LEU A 34 -6.02 11.60 -13.14
N ASN A 35 -5.77 10.38 -13.62
CA ASN A 35 -6.66 9.24 -13.44
C ASN A 35 -5.98 8.24 -12.52
N LEU A 36 -6.42 8.20 -11.27
CA LEU A 36 -5.79 7.42 -10.21
C LEU A 36 -6.65 6.20 -9.84
N SER A 37 -5.98 5.14 -9.38
CA SER A 37 -6.62 3.95 -8.85
C SER A 37 -7.35 4.24 -7.53
N GLY A 38 -8.59 3.78 -7.43
CA GLY A 38 -9.46 3.94 -6.26
C GLY A 38 -10.07 2.61 -5.81
N GLU A 39 -10.99 2.67 -4.85
CA GLU A 39 -11.71 1.49 -4.31
C GLU A 39 -10.81 0.47 -3.56
N LYS A 40 -11.43 -0.61 -3.06
CA LYS A 40 -10.82 -1.74 -2.34
C LYS A 40 -11.53 -3.03 -2.79
N PRO A 41 -10.89 -3.94 -3.57
CA PRO A 41 -9.53 -3.87 -4.09
C PRO A 41 -9.33 -2.68 -5.05
N LYS A 42 -8.07 -2.25 -5.22
CA LYS A 42 -7.74 -1.13 -6.10
C LYS A 42 -8.13 -1.40 -7.55
N GLN A 43 -8.92 -0.49 -8.10
CA GLN A 43 -9.35 -0.48 -9.50
C GLN A 43 -8.84 0.79 -10.21
N PRO A 44 -8.32 0.66 -11.44
CA PRO A 44 -7.80 1.79 -12.19
C PRO A 44 -8.92 2.79 -12.57
N ASN A 45 -8.54 4.05 -12.78
CA ASN A 45 -9.41 5.12 -13.31
C ASN A 45 -10.68 5.42 -12.48
N LYS A 46 -10.63 5.23 -11.16
CA LYS A 46 -11.77 5.51 -10.28
C LYS A 46 -11.76 6.90 -9.67
N ILE A 47 -10.57 7.48 -9.51
CA ILE A 47 -10.39 8.82 -8.97
C ILE A 47 -9.90 9.71 -10.10
N ARG A 48 -10.63 10.81 -10.35
CA ARG A 48 -10.20 11.86 -11.28
C ARG A 48 -9.84 13.09 -10.46
N ALA A 49 -8.63 13.57 -10.63
CA ALA A 49 -8.11 14.70 -9.88
C ALA A 49 -7.36 15.66 -10.81
N ILE A 50 -7.42 16.95 -10.50
CA ILE A 50 -6.65 18.00 -11.18
C ILE A 50 -5.32 18.24 -10.45
N CYS A 51 -5.27 17.91 -9.16
CA CYS A 51 -4.13 18.14 -8.30
C CYS A 51 -3.50 16.81 -7.88
N LEU A 52 -2.17 16.76 -7.90
CA LEU A 52 -1.41 15.70 -7.25
C LEU A 52 -1.19 16.08 -5.78
N LEU A 53 -1.64 15.20 -4.89
CA LEU A 53 -1.38 15.32 -3.45
C LEU A 53 0.03 14.80 -3.17
N LEU A 54 0.91 15.65 -2.65
CA LEU A 54 2.30 15.25 -2.36
C LEU A 54 2.43 14.48 -1.03
N GLY A 55 1.36 14.39 -0.25
CA GLY A 55 1.34 13.82 1.08
C GLY A 55 1.86 14.79 2.16
N PRO A 56 2.07 14.30 3.41
CA PRO A 56 1.86 12.91 3.84
C PRO A 56 0.39 12.50 3.77
N GLU A 57 0.13 11.33 3.24
CA GLU A 57 -1.21 10.76 3.12
C GLU A 57 -1.15 9.23 3.21
N PHE A 58 -2.32 8.58 3.23
CA PHE A 58 -2.42 7.14 3.22
C PHE A 58 -3.35 6.64 2.12
N SER A 59 -3.18 5.39 1.75
CA SER A 59 -4.09 4.70 0.83
C SER A 59 -4.28 3.28 1.30
N SER A 60 -5.51 2.78 1.21
CA SER A 60 -5.80 1.39 1.58
C SER A 60 -6.16 0.56 0.35
N ASP A 61 -5.87 -0.73 0.43
CA ASP A 61 -6.15 -1.72 -0.61
C ASP A 61 -6.55 -3.07 0.01
N ILE A 62 -7.14 -3.95 -0.80
CA ILE A 62 -7.40 -5.34 -0.47
C ILE A 62 -6.60 -6.21 -1.43
N VAL A 63 -5.67 -7.00 -0.89
CA VAL A 63 -4.79 -7.88 -1.65
C VAL A 63 -5.10 -9.33 -1.29
N THR A 64 -5.44 -10.13 -2.30
CA THR A 64 -5.59 -11.58 -2.13
C THR A 64 -4.24 -12.26 -2.32
N ILE A 65 -3.86 -13.10 -1.36
CA ILE A 65 -2.62 -13.86 -1.32
C ILE A 65 -2.92 -15.37 -1.21
N GLU A 66 -1.93 -16.17 -1.55
CA GLU A 66 -1.96 -17.62 -1.38
C GLU A 66 -0.64 -18.06 -0.74
N SER A 67 -0.74 -18.96 0.22
CA SER A 67 0.38 -19.55 0.97
C SER A 67 0.83 -20.86 0.35
N SER A 68 1.94 -21.43 0.83
CA SER A 68 2.51 -22.67 0.28
C SER A 68 1.61 -23.90 0.46
N ASP A 69 0.71 -23.87 1.44
CA ASP A 69 -0.32 -24.88 1.72
C ASP A 69 -1.68 -24.53 1.11
N HIS A 70 -1.69 -23.68 0.07
CA HIS A 70 -2.87 -23.29 -0.72
C HIS A 70 -3.98 -22.59 0.08
N ALA A 71 -3.69 -22.10 1.29
CA ALA A 71 -4.64 -21.26 2.00
C ALA A 71 -4.66 -19.85 1.38
N ARG A 72 -5.86 -19.46 0.93
CA ARG A 72 -6.12 -18.16 0.32
C ARG A 72 -6.59 -17.16 1.36
N LEU A 73 -5.89 -16.03 1.47
CA LEU A 73 -6.22 -14.97 2.43
C LEU A 73 -6.47 -13.64 1.69
N SER A 74 -7.41 -12.88 2.22
CA SER A 74 -7.69 -11.49 1.85
C SER A 74 -7.06 -10.58 2.90
N LEU A 75 -6.10 -9.77 2.46
CA LEU A 75 -5.41 -8.80 3.31
C LEU A 75 -5.97 -7.41 3.06
N ARG A 76 -6.48 -6.76 4.10
CA ARG A 76 -6.77 -5.33 4.06
C ARG A 76 -5.56 -4.57 4.58
N LEU A 77 -4.94 -3.78 3.70
CA LEU A 77 -3.69 -3.07 3.98
C LEU A 77 -3.91 -1.57 3.89
N SER A 78 -3.17 -0.82 4.70
CA SER A 78 -3.05 0.63 4.60
C SER A 78 -1.58 1.00 4.45
N TYR A 79 -1.30 1.88 3.49
CA TYR A 79 0.04 2.31 3.15
C TYR A 79 0.16 3.81 3.41
N ASN A 80 1.14 4.21 4.22
CA ASN A 80 1.46 5.62 4.42
C ASN A 80 2.54 6.03 3.42
N TRP A 81 2.31 7.13 2.71
CA TRP A 81 3.16 7.58 1.64
C TRP A 81 3.27 9.10 1.59
N HIS A 82 4.35 9.58 0.97
CA HIS A 82 4.55 10.96 0.58
C HIS A 82 5.52 11.01 -0.60
N PHE A 83 5.56 12.13 -1.32
CA PHE A 83 6.57 12.39 -2.33
C PHE A 83 7.77 13.11 -1.69
N GLU A 84 8.97 12.60 -1.94
CA GLU A 84 10.23 13.24 -1.51
C GLU A 84 10.71 14.17 -2.63
N ILE A 85 10.88 15.46 -2.30
CA ILE A 85 11.37 16.48 -3.24
C ILE A 85 12.45 17.27 -2.53
N THR A 86 13.65 17.28 -3.11
CA THR A 86 14.82 17.94 -2.52
C THR A 86 14.83 19.43 -2.86
N ASP A 87 14.60 19.76 -4.13
CA ASP A 87 14.50 21.15 -4.60
C ASP A 87 13.22 21.37 -5.41
N ARG A 88 12.40 22.30 -4.95
CA ARG A 88 11.14 22.67 -5.61
C ARG A 88 11.38 23.48 -6.90
N ASN A 89 12.56 24.08 -7.04
CA ASN A 89 12.93 24.86 -8.22
C ASN A 89 13.55 24.00 -9.32
N ASP A 90 13.96 22.75 -9.02
CA ASP A 90 14.45 21.84 -10.04
C ASP A 90 13.28 21.30 -10.88
N THR A 91 13.13 21.88 -12.07
CA THR A 91 12.12 21.48 -13.06
C THR A 91 12.22 20.00 -13.44
N LYS A 92 13.41 19.39 -13.41
CA LYS A 92 13.58 17.97 -13.75
C LYS A 92 13.08 17.07 -12.63
N GLU A 93 13.43 17.35 -11.38
CA GLU A 93 12.93 16.60 -10.22
C GLU A 93 11.40 16.70 -10.13
N VAL A 94 10.87 17.90 -10.33
CA VAL A 94 9.44 18.13 -10.33
C VAL A 94 8.71 17.36 -11.45
N ALA A 95 9.27 17.34 -12.66
CA ALA A 95 8.66 16.62 -13.78
C ALA A 95 8.52 15.11 -13.51
N LYS A 96 9.42 14.53 -12.70
CA LYS A 96 9.33 13.11 -12.31
C LYS A 96 8.07 12.77 -11.53
N LEU A 97 7.52 13.70 -10.75
CA LEU A 97 6.30 13.47 -9.96
C LEU A 97 5.12 13.01 -10.82
N PHE A 98 5.09 13.45 -12.08
CA PHE A 98 4.03 13.16 -13.05
C PHE A 98 4.44 12.08 -14.08
N SER A 99 5.62 11.48 -13.94
CA SER A 99 6.11 10.42 -14.84
C SER A 99 5.29 9.14 -14.76
N VAL A 100 4.63 8.90 -13.63
CA VAL A 100 3.75 7.75 -13.38
C VAL A 100 2.31 8.27 -13.31
N PRO A 101 1.48 8.08 -14.36
CA PRO A 101 0.13 8.65 -14.43
C PRO A 101 -0.80 8.18 -13.30
N ASP A 102 -0.73 6.90 -12.96
CA ASP A 102 -1.47 6.29 -11.85
C ASP A 102 -0.50 5.76 -10.79
N PHE A 103 0.12 6.68 -10.05
CA PHE A 103 1.08 6.30 -9.01
C PHE A 103 0.45 5.40 -7.94
N ILE A 104 -0.84 5.60 -7.61
CA ILE A 104 -1.54 4.79 -6.60
C ILE A 104 -1.67 3.35 -7.07
N GLY A 105 -2.13 3.14 -8.30
CA GLY A 105 -2.25 1.81 -8.89
C GLY A 105 -0.90 1.12 -9.02
N ASP A 106 0.12 1.86 -9.47
CA ASP A 106 1.46 1.33 -9.67
C ASP A 106 2.10 0.84 -8.37
N PHE A 107 2.12 1.68 -7.33
CA PHE A 107 2.75 1.28 -6.06
C PHE A 107 1.95 0.17 -5.38
N CYS A 108 0.61 0.21 -5.39
CA CYS A 108 -0.22 -0.84 -4.80
C CYS A 108 0.02 -2.18 -5.50
N LYS A 109 0.12 -2.17 -6.83
CA LYS A 109 0.42 -3.36 -7.64
C LYS A 109 1.81 -3.92 -7.32
N ALA A 110 2.82 -3.05 -7.21
CA ALA A 110 4.18 -3.45 -6.86
C ALA A 110 4.26 -4.06 -5.45
N VAL A 111 3.61 -3.43 -4.47
CA VAL A 111 3.52 -3.93 -3.08
C VAL A 111 2.79 -5.26 -3.03
N ALA A 112 1.64 -5.38 -3.70
CA ALA A 112 0.87 -6.63 -3.78
C ALA A 112 1.67 -7.77 -4.43
N ALA A 113 2.50 -7.47 -5.43
CA ALA A 113 3.39 -8.46 -6.05
C ALA A 113 4.48 -8.94 -5.08
N LYS A 114 5.12 -8.02 -4.35
CA LYS A 114 6.13 -8.35 -3.32
C LYS A 114 5.55 -9.22 -2.21
N ILE A 115 4.37 -8.87 -1.69
CA ILE A 115 3.70 -9.63 -0.64
C ILE A 115 3.32 -11.02 -1.15
N ARG A 116 2.70 -11.12 -2.32
CA ARG A 116 2.34 -12.42 -2.93
C ARG A 116 3.55 -13.32 -3.13
N GLY A 117 4.66 -12.78 -3.64
CA GLY A 117 5.89 -13.53 -3.84
C GLY A 117 6.51 -14.06 -2.54
N ALA A 118 6.47 -13.26 -1.47
CA ALA A 118 7.00 -13.68 -0.17
C ALA A 118 6.12 -14.73 0.51
N VAL A 119 4.79 -14.58 0.46
CA VAL A 119 3.85 -15.48 1.15
C VAL A 119 3.70 -16.82 0.45
N ALA A 120 3.89 -16.89 -0.87
CA ALA A 120 3.79 -18.15 -1.63
C ALA A 120 4.76 -19.25 -1.13
N GLY A 121 5.87 -18.88 -0.49
CA GLY A 121 6.84 -19.83 0.07
C GLY A 121 6.66 -20.14 1.56
N ILE A 122 5.61 -19.63 2.20
CA ILE A 122 5.40 -19.71 3.65
C ILE A 122 4.03 -20.38 3.91
N SER A 123 3.95 -21.23 4.94
CA SER A 123 2.69 -21.85 5.33
C SER A 123 1.74 -20.85 5.97
N PHE A 124 0.44 -21.14 5.94
CA PHE A 124 -0.56 -20.31 6.60
C PHE A 124 -0.26 -20.06 8.08
N ASP A 125 0.12 -21.10 8.84
CA ASP A 125 0.37 -20.99 10.28
C ASP A 125 1.54 -20.05 10.60
N ASP A 126 2.65 -20.17 9.86
CA ASP A 126 3.80 -19.28 10.05
C ASP A 126 3.47 -17.84 9.63
N PHE A 127 2.77 -17.67 8.50
CA PHE A 127 2.29 -16.36 8.09
C PHE A 127 1.32 -15.75 9.12
N HIS A 128 0.42 -16.55 9.71
CA HIS A 128 -0.54 -16.07 10.69
C HIS A 128 0.16 -15.54 11.95
N LYS A 129 1.19 -16.26 12.43
CA LYS A 129 2.01 -15.88 13.59
C LYS A 129 2.92 -14.68 13.32
N ASN A 130 3.46 -14.57 12.11
CA ASN A 130 4.52 -13.61 11.75
C ASN A 130 4.11 -12.57 10.68
N SER A 131 2.81 -12.41 10.41
CA SER A 131 2.26 -11.63 9.29
C SER A 131 2.85 -10.22 9.17
N ALA A 132 2.89 -9.47 10.27
CA ALA A 132 3.45 -8.12 10.31
C ALA A 132 4.92 -8.06 9.88
N LYS A 133 5.73 -9.02 10.35
CA LYS A 133 7.16 -9.10 10.02
C LYS A 133 7.37 -9.52 8.57
N VAL A 134 6.65 -10.55 8.12
CA VAL A 134 6.73 -11.05 6.72
C VAL A 134 6.35 -9.95 5.74
N ILE A 135 5.21 -9.28 5.95
CA ILE A 135 4.75 -8.22 5.05
C ILE A 135 5.75 -7.06 5.03
N ARG A 136 6.17 -6.53 6.19
CA ARG A 136 7.12 -5.42 6.24
C ARG A 136 8.46 -5.76 5.61
N ALA A 137 9.00 -6.95 5.90
CA ALA A 137 10.25 -7.41 5.29
C ALA A 137 10.13 -7.60 3.76
N SER A 138 9.01 -8.13 3.27
CA SER A 138 8.80 -8.33 1.84
C SER A 138 8.69 -7.01 1.05
N VAL A 139 8.09 -5.99 1.66
CA VAL A 139 7.86 -4.68 1.03
C VAL A 139 9.10 -3.80 1.09
N PHE A 140 9.67 -3.60 2.28
CA PHE A 140 10.79 -2.68 2.49
C PHE A 140 12.15 -3.31 2.21
N GLY A 141 12.23 -4.64 2.21
CA GLY A 141 13.51 -5.35 2.17
C GLY A 141 14.25 -5.29 3.51
N LEU A 142 15.43 -5.90 3.52
CA LEU A 142 16.33 -5.95 4.65
C LEU A 142 17.58 -5.13 4.36
N ASP A 143 18.16 -4.49 5.38
CA ASP A 143 19.46 -3.86 5.33
C ASP A 143 20.60 -4.88 5.47
N GLU A 144 21.85 -4.41 5.37
CA GLU A 144 23.07 -5.23 5.54
C GLU A 144 23.13 -5.93 6.92
N ASN A 145 22.45 -5.36 7.92
CA ASN A 145 22.36 -5.88 9.28
C ASN A 145 21.12 -6.78 9.50
N LYS A 146 20.42 -7.18 8.43
CA LYS A 146 19.19 -7.98 8.46
C LYS A 146 18.01 -7.32 9.20
N ARG A 147 18.01 -6.00 9.32
CA ARG A 147 16.89 -5.22 9.86
C ARG A 147 16.00 -4.73 8.72
N ILE A 148 14.71 -4.60 8.99
CA ILE A 148 13.75 -4.13 7.99
C ILE A 148 14.04 -2.66 7.67
N ASN A 149 14.14 -2.32 6.38
CA ASN A 149 14.32 -0.94 5.97
C ASN A 149 13.14 -0.06 6.40
N LYS A 150 13.41 1.22 6.67
CA LYS A 150 12.39 2.15 7.17
C LYS A 150 11.46 2.70 6.07
N ARG A 151 11.86 2.60 4.80
CA ARG A 151 11.13 3.17 3.68
C ARG A 151 11.37 2.40 2.38
N LEU A 152 10.42 2.49 1.46
CA LEU A 152 10.54 2.03 0.08
C LEU A 152 10.42 3.24 -0.85
N LEU A 153 11.46 3.50 -1.64
CA LEU A 153 11.49 4.58 -2.61
C LEU A 153 11.17 4.05 -4.00
N PHE A 154 10.24 4.73 -4.70
CA PHE A 154 9.99 4.56 -6.13
C PHE A 154 10.76 5.64 -6.88
N PRO A 155 11.93 5.33 -7.48
CA PRO A 155 12.82 6.33 -8.05
C PRO A 155 12.27 6.99 -9.33
N GLN A 156 11.22 6.42 -9.93
CA GLN A 156 10.61 6.94 -11.15
C GLN A 156 9.89 8.27 -10.88
N ASN A 157 9.19 8.37 -9.75
CA ASN A 157 8.38 9.53 -9.39
C ASN A 157 8.67 10.09 -8.00
N ASN A 158 9.71 9.61 -7.32
CA ASN A 158 10.08 9.96 -5.95
C ASN A 158 8.99 9.70 -4.89
N LEU A 159 8.06 8.77 -5.16
CA LEU A 159 7.11 8.33 -4.14
C LEU A 159 7.85 7.51 -3.07
N VAL A 160 7.60 7.81 -1.81
CA VAL A 160 8.16 7.11 -0.66
C VAL A 160 7.04 6.49 0.16
N LEU A 161 7.08 5.17 0.30
CA LEU A 161 6.28 4.44 1.27
C LEU A 161 7.02 4.41 2.61
N THR A 162 6.39 4.90 3.67
CA THR A 162 6.99 5.01 5.01
C THR A 162 6.51 3.94 5.97
N SER A 163 5.27 3.48 5.83
CA SER A 163 4.76 2.37 6.62
C SER A 163 3.68 1.60 5.87
N ILE A 164 3.50 0.35 6.33
CA ILE A 164 2.42 -0.53 5.94
C ILE A 164 1.79 -1.09 7.21
N ASP A 165 0.47 -0.95 7.29
CA ASP A 165 -0.36 -1.34 8.41
C ASP A 165 -1.39 -2.36 7.94
N ILE A 166 -1.47 -3.48 8.66
CA ILE A 166 -2.40 -4.57 8.37
C ILE A 166 -3.69 -4.29 9.14
N GLN A 167 -4.77 -4.02 8.43
CA GLN A 167 -6.08 -3.73 9.04
C GLN A 167 -6.86 -5.00 9.33
N SER A 168 -6.84 -5.97 8.40
CA SER A 168 -7.43 -7.29 8.62
C SER A 168 -6.76 -8.36 7.75
N VAL A 169 -6.84 -9.60 8.22
CA VAL A 169 -6.42 -10.81 7.51
C VAL A 169 -7.57 -11.81 7.61
N GLU A 170 -8.20 -12.11 6.48
CA GLU A 170 -9.40 -12.96 6.46
C GLU A 170 -9.21 -14.11 5.48
N PRO A 171 -9.49 -15.38 5.85
CA PRO A 171 -9.52 -16.46 4.89
C PRO A 171 -10.64 -16.24 3.87
N VAL A 172 -10.31 -16.44 2.59
CA VAL A 172 -11.26 -16.28 1.48
C VAL A 172 -12.27 -17.43 1.47
N ASP A 173 -11.79 -18.64 1.76
CA ASP A 173 -12.61 -19.85 1.71
C ASP A 173 -13.39 -20.06 3.02
N GLN A 174 -14.71 -20.25 2.87
CA GLN A 174 -15.60 -20.48 4.02
C GLN A 174 -15.19 -21.72 4.83
N ARG A 175 -14.78 -22.80 4.15
CA ARG A 175 -14.30 -24.02 4.81
C ARG A 175 -13.09 -23.76 5.71
N THR A 176 -12.16 -22.92 5.28
CA THR A 176 -10.98 -22.55 6.06
C THR A 176 -11.36 -21.72 7.28
N ARG A 177 -12.33 -20.79 7.13
CA ARG A 177 -12.89 -20.05 8.27
C ARG A 177 -13.56 -20.97 9.28
N ASP A 178 -14.41 -21.89 8.82
CA ASP A 178 -15.12 -22.82 9.70
C ASP A 178 -14.16 -23.80 10.39
N ALA A 179 -13.11 -24.25 9.70
CA ALA A 179 -12.05 -25.09 10.27
C ALA A 179 -11.25 -24.36 11.36
N LEU A 180 -10.90 -23.08 11.13
CA LEU A 180 -10.26 -22.23 12.12
C LEU A 180 -11.12 -22.05 13.37
N GLN A 181 -12.42 -21.78 13.20
CA GLN A 181 -13.35 -21.64 14.33
C GLN A 181 -13.45 -22.92 15.16
N LYS A 182 -13.56 -24.09 14.50
CA LYS A 182 -13.58 -25.39 15.20
C LYS A 182 -12.28 -25.64 15.95
N SER A 183 -11.13 -25.31 15.37
CA SER A 183 -9.83 -25.48 16.04
C SER A 183 -9.71 -24.62 17.30
N VAL A 184 -10.23 -23.38 17.28
CA VAL A 184 -10.25 -22.50 18.46
C VAL A 184 -11.16 -23.07 19.54
N GLN A 185 -12.35 -23.55 19.16
CA GLN A 185 -13.29 -24.16 20.11
C GLN A 185 -12.69 -25.40 20.80
N LEU A 186 -12.04 -26.28 20.03
CA LEU A 186 -11.34 -27.45 20.56
C LEU A 186 -10.19 -27.06 21.49
N ALA A 187 -9.41 -26.03 21.13
CA ALA A 187 -8.32 -25.55 21.98
C ALA A 187 -8.83 -25.05 23.34
N ILE A 188 -9.93 -24.29 23.35
CA ILE A 188 -10.60 -23.83 24.58
C ILE A 188 -11.04 -25.02 25.42
N GLU A 189 -11.72 -25.99 24.80
CA GLU A 189 -12.20 -27.20 25.47
C GLU A 189 -11.07 -28.01 26.11
N ILE A 190 -9.95 -28.18 25.39
CA ILE A 190 -8.75 -28.85 25.92
C ILE A 190 -8.17 -28.09 27.12
N THR A 191 -8.06 -26.75 27.03
CA THR A 191 -7.55 -25.95 28.16
C THR A 191 -8.47 -26.00 29.37
N THR A 192 -9.80 -25.96 29.17
CA THR A 192 -10.78 -26.09 30.26
C THR A 192 -10.68 -27.46 30.92
N ASN A 193 -10.66 -28.53 30.13
CA ASN A 193 -10.53 -29.91 30.64
C ASN A 193 -9.21 -30.11 31.39
N SER A 194 -8.11 -29.51 30.90
CA SER A 194 -6.81 -29.56 31.59
C SER A 194 -6.83 -28.82 32.92
N GLN A 195 -7.55 -27.68 33.03
CA GLN A 195 -7.69 -26.96 34.29
C GLN A 195 -8.56 -27.73 35.28
N GLU A 196 -9.67 -28.33 34.83
CA GLU A 196 -10.52 -29.18 35.67
C GLU A 196 -9.76 -30.41 36.20
N ALA A 197 -8.91 -31.01 35.37
CA ALA A 197 -8.09 -32.17 35.77
C ALA A 197 -6.99 -31.81 36.78
N GLN A 198 -6.46 -30.59 36.76
CA GLN A 198 -5.48 -30.11 37.74
C GLN A 198 -6.11 -29.63 39.05
N ALA A 199 -7.40 -29.30 39.03
CA ALA A 199 -8.16 -28.85 40.21
C ALA A 199 -8.80 -30.01 41.00
N LYS A 200 -8.73 -31.25 40.49
CA LYS A 200 -9.12 -32.49 41.18
C LYS A 200 -7.91 -33.16 41.81
#